data_AF-A0A7J6X296-F1
#
_entry.id   AF-A0A7J6X296-F1
#
_cell.length_a   1.000
_cell.length_b   1.000
_cell.length_c   1.000
_cell.angle_alpha   90.00
_cell.angle_beta   90.00
_cell.angle_gamma   90.00
#
_symmetry.space_group_name_H-M   'P 1'
#
loop_
_entity.id
_entity.type
_entity.pdbx_description
1 polymer ?
#
loop_
_entity_poly.entity_id
_entity_poly.type
_entity_poly.pdbx_seq_one_letter_code
_entity_poly.pdbx_strand_id
1 'polypeptide(L)'
;MAVATGSNQRHFELKTQNHGEIFAMMHHIVNGDDPEVEKGKPSPDIFLAAARRFEDAFVDPRNILVFEDAPAGVAAAKNAGMYVVMVPDPNLDASYHSGADQVLSSLLDFNPGEWGLPPFEARPLPKL
;
A
#
# COMPACT_ATOMS: atom_id res chain seq x y z
N MET A 1 -4.74 -6.82 -6.20
CA MET A 1 -3.85 -5.83 -5.54
C MET A 1 -3.60 -4.68 -6.51
N ALA A 2 -3.32 -3.50 -5.98
CA ALA A 2 -2.95 -2.32 -6.75
C ALA A 2 -1.80 -1.58 -6.06
N VAL A 3 -1.15 -0.68 -6.79
CA VAL A 3 -0.09 0.19 -6.25
C VAL A 3 -0.55 1.63 -6.27
N ALA A 4 -0.41 2.33 -5.14
CA ALA A 4 -0.68 3.76 -4.99
C ALA A 4 0.62 4.46 -4.55
N THR A 5 1.23 5.25 -5.44
CA THR A 5 2.54 5.87 -5.19
C THR A 5 2.51 7.38 -5.37
N GLY A 6 3.13 8.13 -4.43
CA GLY A 6 3.32 9.57 -4.59
C GLY A 6 4.34 9.95 -5.68
N SER A 7 4.98 8.97 -6.34
CA SER A 7 5.86 9.22 -7.48
C SER A 7 5.05 9.54 -8.72
N ASN A 8 5.47 10.55 -9.49
CA ASN A 8 4.96 10.77 -10.84
C ASN A 8 5.31 9.58 -11.76
N GLN A 9 4.66 9.50 -12.92
CA GLN A 9 4.84 8.39 -13.86
C GLN A 9 6.31 8.15 -14.22
N ARG A 10 7.06 9.20 -14.58
CA ARG A 10 8.48 9.10 -14.95
C ARG A 10 9.34 8.50 -13.83
N HIS A 11 9.17 8.96 -12.60
CA HIS A 11 9.94 8.45 -11.46
C HIS A 11 9.53 7.02 -11.10
N PHE A 12 8.26 6.68 -11.26
CA PHE A 12 7.79 5.32 -11.07
C PHE A 12 8.44 4.37 -12.08
N GLU A 13 8.43 4.70 -13.37
CA GLU A 13 9.07 3.90 -14.42
C GLU A 13 10.56 3.67 -14.12
N LEU A 14 11.30 4.72 -13.76
CA LEU A 14 12.73 4.61 -13.41
C LEU A 14 12.99 3.71 -12.19
N LYS A 15 12.13 3.77 -11.16
CA LYS A 15 12.26 2.95 -9.95
C LYS A 15 11.90 1.48 -10.20
N THR A 16 11.04 1.22 -11.18
CA THR A 16 10.45 -0.10 -11.42
C THR A 16 10.97 -0.83 -12.64
N GLN A 17 11.81 -0.18 -13.47
CA GLN A 17 12.37 -0.74 -14.71
C GLN A 17 13.02 -2.13 -14.56
N ASN A 18 13.62 -2.43 -13.40
CA ASN A 18 14.29 -3.71 -13.13
C ASN A 18 13.38 -4.75 -12.44
N HIS A 19 12.11 -4.42 -12.21
CA HIS A 19 11.17 -5.20 -11.39
C HIS A 19 9.79 -5.33 -12.07
N GLY A 20 9.72 -5.18 -13.39
CA GLY A 20 8.47 -5.12 -14.15
C GLY A 20 7.53 -6.31 -13.91
N GLU A 21 8.06 -7.51 -13.69
CA GLU A 21 7.27 -8.71 -13.40
C GLU A 21 6.37 -8.55 -12.17
N ILE A 22 6.87 -7.92 -11.12
CA ILE A 22 6.10 -7.71 -9.88
C ILE A 22 4.96 -6.72 -10.12
N PHE A 23 5.23 -5.64 -10.84
CA PHE A 23 4.24 -4.62 -11.13
C PHE A 23 3.20 -5.08 -12.17
N ALA A 24 3.57 -6.00 -13.06
CA ALA A 24 2.65 -6.63 -14.00
C ALA A 24 1.63 -7.56 -13.31
N MET A 25 1.91 -8.05 -12.10
CA MET A 25 0.95 -8.81 -11.29
C MET A 25 -0.11 -7.93 -10.59
N MET A 26 0.09 -6.61 -10.59
CA MET A 26 -0.86 -5.67 -9.99
C MET A 26 -2.01 -5.42 -10.97
N HIS A 27 -3.24 -5.34 -10.47
CA HIS A 27 -4.40 -5.05 -11.29
C HIS A 27 -4.26 -3.70 -11.99
N HIS A 28 -3.77 -2.69 -11.28
CA HIS A 28 -3.51 -1.35 -11.79
C HIS A 28 -2.53 -0.61 -10.89
N ILE A 29 -2.04 0.53 -11.39
CA ILE A 29 -1.13 1.45 -10.69
C ILE A 29 -1.75 2.86 -10.72
N VAL A 30 -1.65 3.57 -9.60
CA VAL A 30 -2.02 4.99 -9.46
C VAL A 30 -0.78 5.78 -9.05
N ASN A 31 -0.38 6.72 -9.90
CA ASN A 31 0.77 7.60 -9.70
C ASN A 31 0.35 8.92 -9.03
N GLY A 32 1.33 9.68 -8.53
CA GLY A 32 1.06 10.94 -7.83
C GLY A 32 0.62 12.09 -8.74
N ASP A 33 0.82 11.94 -10.05
CA ASP A 33 0.38 12.84 -11.12
C ASP A 33 -0.88 12.32 -11.84
N ASP A 34 -1.55 11.32 -11.27
CA ASP A 34 -2.81 10.82 -11.79
C ASP A 34 -3.89 11.91 -11.70
N PRO A 35 -4.71 12.13 -12.76
CA PRO A 35 -5.74 13.17 -12.76
C PRO A 35 -6.79 13.08 -11.65
N GLU A 36 -7.01 11.89 -11.06
CA GLU A 36 -7.91 11.72 -9.91
C GLU A 36 -7.25 12.08 -8.56
N VAL A 37 -5.95 12.40 -8.55
CA VAL A 37 -5.17 12.74 -7.37
C VAL A 37 -4.95 14.26 -7.34
N GLU A 38 -5.96 14.98 -6.87
CA GLU A 38 -5.90 16.44 -6.76
C GLU A 38 -4.89 16.90 -5.70
N LYS A 39 -4.75 16.16 -4.60
CA LYS A 39 -3.82 16.44 -3.52
C LYS A 39 -3.03 15.17 -3.16
N GLY A 40 -1.73 15.35 -2.96
CA GLY A 40 -0.87 14.29 -2.44
C GLY A 40 -1.18 13.92 -0.98
N LYS A 41 -0.58 12.82 -0.52
CA LYS A 41 -0.60 12.40 0.89
C LYS A 41 -0.22 13.59 1.80
N PRO A 42 -0.96 13.86 2.89
CA PRO A 42 -1.92 12.99 3.59
C PRO A 42 -3.36 13.05 3.07
N SER A 43 -3.63 13.67 1.91
CA SER A 43 -4.95 13.57 1.26
C SER A 43 -5.26 12.10 0.92
N PRO A 44 -6.53 11.65 1.05
CA PRO A 44 -6.91 10.27 0.75
C PRO A 44 -6.98 9.97 -0.76
N ASP A 45 -6.89 10.99 -1.61
CA ASP A 45 -7.22 10.95 -3.04
C ASP A 45 -6.57 9.77 -3.76
N ILE A 46 -5.29 9.49 -3.51
CA ILE A 46 -4.57 8.41 -4.18
C ILE A 46 -5.08 7.01 -3.83
N PHE A 47 -5.49 6.79 -2.57
CA PHE A 47 -6.05 5.50 -2.16
C PHE A 47 -7.49 5.36 -2.61
N LEU A 48 -8.26 6.45 -2.61
CA LEU A 48 -9.62 6.46 -3.15
C LEU A 48 -9.63 6.22 -4.67
N ALA A 49 -8.69 6.82 -5.41
CA ALA A 49 -8.51 6.59 -6.84
C ALA A 49 -8.15 5.12 -7.13
N ALA A 50 -7.23 4.53 -6.35
CA ALA A 50 -6.91 3.12 -6.47
C ALA A 50 -8.13 2.22 -6.17
N ALA A 51 -8.87 2.50 -5.10
CA ALA A 51 -10.07 1.72 -4.75
C ALA A 51 -11.13 1.74 -5.85
N ARG A 52 -11.37 2.90 -6.48
CA ARG A 52 -12.38 3.06 -7.55
C ARG A 52 -12.08 2.28 -8.83
N ARG A 53 -10.83 1.89 -9.07
CA ARG A 53 -10.39 1.18 -10.29
C ARG A 53 -10.51 -0.33 -10.23
N PHE A 54 -10.91 -0.90 -9.09
CA PHE A 54 -11.30 -2.30 -9.05
C PHE A 54 -12.70 -2.42 -9.67
N GLU A 55 -12.77 -3.07 -10.83
CA GLU A 55 -14.03 -3.29 -11.54
C GLU A 55 -14.90 -4.30 -10.76
N ASP A 56 -16.22 -4.07 -10.78
CA ASP A 56 -17.33 -4.93 -10.31
C ASP A 56 -18.12 -4.52 -9.07
N ALA A 57 -17.61 -3.68 -8.16
CA ALA A 57 -18.42 -3.13 -7.06
C ALA A 57 -17.75 -1.96 -6.34
N PHE A 58 -18.57 -1.12 -5.70
CA PHE A 58 -18.08 -0.27 -4.61
C PHE A 58 -17.38 -1.15 -3.56
N VAL A 59 -16.08 -0.94 -3.36
CA VAL A 59 -15.33 -1.58 -2.28
C VAL A 59 -15.50 -0.71 -1.04
N ASP A 60 -16.13 -1.25 0.00
CA ASP A 60 -16.16 -0.60 1.32
C ASP A 60 -14.72 -0.35 1.77
N PRO A 61 -14.32 0.89 2.11
CA PRO A 61 -12.96 1.19 2.56
C PRO A 61 -12.50 0.32 3.74
N ARG A 62 -13.43 -0.17 4.57
CA ARG A 62 -13.13 -1.09 5.70
C ARG A 62 -12.71 -2.49 5.26
N ASN A 63 -12.86 -2.83 3.98
CA ASN A 63 -12.38 -4.07 3.39
C ASN A 63 -11.05 -3.88 2.63
N ILE A 64 -10.43 -2.70 2.74
CA ILE A 64 -9.16 -2.39 2.09
C ILE A 64 -8.05 -2.30 3.15
N LEU A 65 -6.98 -3.05 2.92
CA LEU A 65 -5.76 -3.04 3.71
C LEU A 65 -4.63 -2.37 2.94
N VAL A 66 -4.15 -1.25 3.45
CA VAL A 66 -3.01 -0.50 2.89
C VAL A 66 -1.72 -0.94 3.58
N PHE A 67 -0.63 -1.02 2.81
CA PHE A 67 0.73 -1.16 3.35
C PHE A 67 1.51 0.13 3.08
N GLU A 68 2.11 0.71 4.11
CA GLU A 68 2.79 2.01 4.06
C GLU A 68 4.03 2.04 4.95
N ASP A 69 4.99 2.91 4.63
CA ASP A 69 6.21 3.12 5.42
C ASP A 69 6.26 4.51 6.07
N ALA A 70 5.52 5.49 5.52
CA ALA A 70 5.61 6.89 5.92
C ALA A 70 4.36 7.39 6.67
N PRO A 71 4.52 8.30 7.65
CA PRO A 71 3.38 8.85 8.42
C PRO A 71 2.33 9.56 7.54
N ALA A 72 2.76 10.23 6.47
CA ALA A 72 1.84 10.87 5.54
C ALA A 72 0.96 9.86 4.79
N GLY A 73 1.52 8.68 4.47
CA GLY A 73 0.77 7.59 3.83
C GLY A 73 -0.21 6.92 4.79
N VAL A 74 0.21 6.67 6.03
CA VAL A 74 -0.68 6.21 7.10
C VAL A 74 -1.86 7.16 7.25
N ALA A 75 -1.61 8.46 7.39
CA ALA A 75 -2.66 9.47 7.50
C ALA A 75 -3.61 9.47 6.28
N ALA A 76 -3.07 9.35 5.06
CA ALA A 76 -3.90 9.25 3.85
C ALA A 76 -4.79 8.01 3.83
N ALA A 77 -4.29 6.85 4.27
CA ALA A 77 -5.09 5.63 4.36
C ALA A 77 -6.21 5.76 5.40
N LYS A 78 -5.90 6.32 6.58
CA LYS A 78 -6.92 6.58 7.62
C LYS A 78 -7.95 7.60 7.17
N ASN A 79 -7.53 8.67 6.49
CA ASN A 79 -8.45 9.67 5.91
C ASN A 79 -9.35 9.07 4.82
N ALA A 80 -8.91 8.00 4.15
CA ALA A 80 -9.71 7.25 3.19
C ALA A 80 -10.67 6.24 3.84
N GLY A 81 -10.64 6.09 5.16
CA GLY A 81 -11.44 5.11 5.91
C GLY A 81 -10.94 3.67 5.80
N MET A 82 -9.66 3.48 5.43
CA MET A 82 -9.05 2.17 5.22
C MET A 82 -8.24 1.70 6.43
N TYR A 83 -8.00 0.39 6.50
CA TYR A 83 -7.01 -0.18 7.42
C TYR A 83 -5.60 0.00 6.86
N VAL A 84 -4.60 0.14 7.75
CA VAL A 84 -3.20 0.31 7.35
C VAL A 84 -2.23 -0.46 8.25
N VAL A 85 -1.38 -1.25 7.60
CA VAL A 85 -0.19 -1.89 8.19
C VAL A 85 1.00 -1.01 7.84
N MET A 86 1.72 -0.54 8.86
CA MET A 86 2.91 0.28 8.70
C MET A 86 4.18 -0.58 8.80
N VAL A 87 5.13 -0.39 7.88
CA VAL A 87 6.48 -0.96 7.90
C VAL A 87 7.49 0.18 7.81
N PRO A 88 7.76 0.90 8.93
CA PRO A 88 8.56 2.11 8.92
C PRO A 88 10.05 1.84 8.73
N ASP A 89 10.81 2.86 8.33
CA ASP A 89 12.27 2.86 8.49
C ASP A 89 12.61 2.63 9.97
N PRO A 90 13.59 1.75 10.31
CA PRO A 90 13.95 1.47 11.71
C PRO A 90 14.40 2.70 12.51
N ASN A 91 14.79 3.79 11.85
CA ASN A 91 15.21 5.05 12.49
C ASN A 91 14.07 6.05 12.67
N LEU A 92 12.85 5.75 12.20
CA LEU A 92 11.69 6.61 12.42
C LEU A 92 11.30 6.59 13.91
N ASP A 93 11.02 7.77 14.46
CA ASP A 93 10.57 7.90 15.85
C ASP A 93 9.19 7.23 16.03
N ALA A 94 9.08 6.37 17.05
CA ALA A 94 7.87 5.59 17.32
C ALA A 94 6.62 6.46 17.60
N SER A 95 6.78 7.73 17.96
CA SER A 95 5.67 8.68 18.09
C SER A 95 4.86 8.85 16.80
N TYR A 96 5.47 8.59 15.63
CA TYR A 96 4.80 8.64 14.33
C TYR A 96 4.00 7.38 13.98
N HIS A 97 4.05 6.33 14.80
CA HIS A 97 3.38 5.05 14.51
C HIS A 97 1.89 5.01 14.91
N SER A 98 1.45 5.96 15.73
CA SER A 98 0.14 5.93 16.42
C SER A 98 -1.09 5.86 15.50
N GLY A 99 -0.97 6.23 14.23
CA GLY A 99 -2.08 6.21 13.27
C GLY A 99 -2.32 4.84 12.60
N ALA A 100 -1.38 3.90 12.72
CA ALA A 100 -1.46 2.61 12.03
C ALA A 100 -2.25 1.57 12.84
N ASP A 101 -2.92 0.64 12.15
CA ASP A 101 -3.68 -0.44 12.77
C ASP A 101 -2.77 -1.61 13.17
N GLN A 102 -1.65 -1.79 12.48
CA GLN A 102 -0.56 -2.69 12.84
C GLN A 102 0.77 -2.07 12.42
N VAL A 103 1.83 -2.32 13.18
CA VAL A 103 3.19 -1.88 12.84
C VAL A 103 4.07 -3.12 12.83
N LEU A 104 4.83 -3.32 11.76
CA LEU A 104 5.73 -4.46 11.57
C LEU A 104 7.16 -3.96 11.32
N SER A 105 8.14 -4.74 11.78
CA SER A 105 9.55 -4.51 11.45
C SER A 105 9.91 -4.92 10.01
N SER A 106 9.13 -5.82 9.43
CA SER A 106 9.34 -6.34 8.08
C SER A 106 8.02 -6.81 7.47
N LEU A 107 7.89 -6.72 6.15
CA LEU A 107 6.77 -7.36 5.43
C LEU A 107 6.78 -8.89 5.58
N LEU A 108 7.91 -9.50 5.93
CA LEU A 108 8.00 -10.94 6.21
C LEU A 108 7.28 -11.34 7.51
N ASP A 109 7.04 -10.38 8.41
CA ASP A 109 6.35 -10.60 9.68
C ASP A 109 4.81 -10.51 9.52
N PHE A 110 4.33 -10.17 8.33
CA PHE A 110 2.90 -10.05 8.06
C PHE A 110 2.22 -11.43 8.12
N ASN A 111 1.22 -11.56 8.98
CA ASN A 111 0.37 -12.75 9.08
C ASN A 111 -0.99 -12.47 8.42
N PRO A 112 -1.26 -12.98 7.21
CA PRO A 112 -2.52 -12.73 6.51
C PRO A 112 -3.77 -13.19 7.31
N GLY A 113 -3.62 -14.22 8.16
CA GLY A 113 -4.72 -14.77 8.95
C GLY A 113 -5.27 -13.80 10.00
N GLU A 114 -4.46 -12.86 10.50
CA GLU A 114 -4.91 -11.80 11.43
C GLU A 114 -5.85 -10.79 10.75
N TRP A 115 -5.82 -10.75 9.42
CA TRP A 115 -6.62 -9.85 8.57
C TRP A 115 -7.72 -10.59 7.80
N GLY A 116 -8.01 -11.85 8.16
CA GLY A 116 -9.04 -12.65 7.49
C GLY A 116 -8.67 -13.09 6.06
N LEU A 117 -7.39 -12.99 5.69
CA LEU A 117 -6.88 -13.46 4.40
C LEU A 117 -6.38 -14.91 4.52
N PRO A 118 -6.35 -15.68 3.40
CA PRO A 118 -5.75 -17.01 3.40
C PRO A 118 -4.28 -16.96 3.86
N PRO A 119 -3.81 -17.93 4.67
CA PRO A 119 -2.40 -17.99 5.03
C PRO A 119 -1.54 -18.18 3.79
N PHE A 120 -0.28 -17.74 3.85
CA PHE A 120 0.67 -18.06 2.78
C PHE A 120 0.80 -19.57 2.62
N GLU A 121 0.78 -20.03 1.37
CA GLU A 121 1.16 -21.42 1.07
C GLU A 121 2.61 -21.62 1.51
N ALA A 122 2.91 -22.76 2.14
CA ALA A 122 4.27 -23.11 2.50
C ALA A 122 5.11 -23.26 1.22
N ARG A 123 5.78 -22.18 0.79
CA ARG A 123 6.81 -22.27 -0.24
C ARG A 123 8.05 -22.89 0.39
N PRO A 124 8.61 -23.96 -0.18
CA PRO A 124 9.97 -24.35 0.18
C PRO A 124 10.87 -23.14 -0.04
N LEU A 125 11.69 -22.80 0.95
CA LEU A 125 12.72 -21.78 0.76
C LEU A 125 13.53 -22.14 -0.49
N PRO A 126 13.81 -21.18 -1.39
CA PRO A 126 14.69 -21.45 -2.52
C PRO A 126 16.00 -22.01 -1.97
N LYS A 127 16.39 -23.19 -2.45
CA LYS A 127 17.70 -23.74 -2.12
C LYS A 127 18.75 -22.75 -2.63
N LEU A 128 19.55 -22.22 -1.72
CA LEU A 128 20.76 -21.46 -2.02
C LEU A 128 21.72 -22.30 -2.87
#